data_AF-W4H3E6-F1
#
_entry.id   AF-W4H3E6-F1
#
_cell.length_a   1.000
_cell.length_b   1.000
_cell.length_c   1.000
_cell.angle_alpha   90.00
_cell.angle_beta   90.00
_cell.angle_gamma   90.00
#
_symmetry.space_group_name_H-M   'P 1'
#
loop_
_entity.id
_entity.type
_entity.pdbx_description
1 polymer ?
#
loop_
_entity_poly.entity_id
_entity_poly.type
_entity_poly.pdbx_seq_one_letter_code
_entity_poly.pdbx_strand_id
1 'polypeptide(L)'
;MEPGRWTGSAADYARAASLPNLLQGKVLNEHVEPQWSSDGTRLWYLWQVALDGRNEVCVVDVHTGESLVDNDRYIAYWFWNVDKWNGNIHDVVGQPGGFAYTTYIINGGLECGPNPANKESEKSRIANYIKFANLLGVAPGDNLSCQTSAFPPSTPWPKPVTTKTPPSTSPTTTKTVTTSTPTTTKPIVTPAPTTTKPIVTPAPTTTKPIVTPTTTPPPSNQCNGNRNVCFWPLTQQVLPYAKSDCQLFPSFVWCD
;
A
#
# COMPACT_ATOMS: atom_id res chain seq x y z
N MET A 1 -11.99 36.71 46.10
CA MET A 1 -10.74 36.05 45.67
C MET A 1 -10.84 34.61 46.14
N GLU A 2 -10.77 33.62 45.25
CA GLU A 2 -10.91 32.22 45.67
C GLU A 2 -9.60 31.64 46.20
N PRO A 3 -9.61 30.94 47.35
CA PRO A 3 -8.45 30.21 47.85
C PRO A 3 -8.32 28.87 47.11
N GLY A 4 -7.24 28.69 46.33
CA GLY A 4 -6.95 27.37 45.73
C GLY A 4 -6.15 27.35 44.44
N ARG A 5 -5.95 28.47 43.73
CA ARG A 5 -5.00 28.48 42.59
C ARG A 5 -3.57 28.33 43.10
N TRP A 6 -2.93 27.23 42.71
CA TRP A 6 -1.49 27.03 42.86
C TRP A 6 -0.74 28.15 42.11
N THR A 7 -0.18 29.10 42.86
CA THR A 7 0.78 30.07 42.33
C THR A 7 2.17 29.57 42.66
N GLY A 8 2.98 29.26 41.64
CA GLY A 8 4.36 28.82 41.84
C GLY A 8 5.19 29.87 42.59
N SER A 9 6.25 29.43 43.27
CA SER A 9 7.22 30.38 43.83
C SER A 9 7.98 31.07 42.70
N ALA A 10 8.61 32.22 43.00
CA ALA A 10 9.50 32.89 42.03
C ALA A 10 10.61 31.95 41.52
N ALA A 11 11.06 31.00 42.35
CA ALA A 11 12.04 29.99 41.97
C ALA A 11 11.47 28.91 41.02
N ASP A 12 10.17 28.61 41.08
CA ASP A 12 9.50 27.71 40.13
C ASP A 12 9.42 28.35 38.74
N TYR A 13 9.04 29.64 38.67
CA TYR A 13 9.05 30.39 37.41
C TYR A 13 10.46 30.56 36.84
N ALA A 14 11.47 30.79 37.68
CA ALA A 14 12.87 30.86 37.25
C ALA A 14 13.39 29.51 36.71
N ARG A 15 12.98 28.38 37.30
CA ARG A 15 13.25 27.04 36.76
C ARG A 15 12.51 26.79 35.44
N ALA A 16 11.23 27.16 35.36
CA ALA A 16 10.43 27.03 34.14
C ALA A 16 11.06 27.82 32.97
N ALA A 17 11.56 29.03 33.23
CA ALA A 17 12.20 29.87 32.23
C ALA A 17 13.57 29.34 31.74
N SER A 18 14.26 28.49 32.50
CA SER A 18 15.56 27.93 32.09
C SER A 18 15.48 26.57 31.38
N LEU A 19 14.31 25.92 31.37
CA LEU A 19 14.08 24.64 30.70
C LEU A 19 14.50 24.62 29.22
N PRO A 20 14.22 25.63 28.37
CA PRO A 20 14.64 25.61 26.97
C PRO A 20 16.15 25.42 26.79
N ASN A 21 16.97 26.15 27.56
CA ASN A 21 18.43 26.03 27.53
C ASN A 21 18.92 24.67 28.08
N LEU A 22 18.19 24.06 29.02
CA LEU A 22 18.53 22.76 29.60
C LEU A 22 18.18 21.60 28.65
N LEU A 23 17.11 21.74 27.86
CA LEU A 23 16.63 20.75 26.91
C LEU A 23 17.22 20.88 25.51
N GLN A 24 17.88 21.99 25.19
CA GLN A 24 18.45 22.27 23.87
C GLN A 24 19.30 21.11 23.34
N GLY A 25 18.95 20.59 22.17
CA GLY A 25 19.59 19.45 21.50
C GLY A 25 19.40 18.09 22.18
N LYS A 26 18.55 17.98 23.21
CA LYS A 26 18.33 16.76 24.01
C LYS A 26 16.91 16.21 23.90
N VAL A 27 15.96 17.01 23.40
CA VAL A 27 14.58 16.60 23.17
C VAL A 27 14.23 16.82 21.70
N LEU A 28 13.38 15.95 21.16
CA LEU A 28 12.76 16.20 19.87
C LEU A 28 11.71 17.30 20.02
N ASN A 29 11.52 18.14 19.00
CA ASN A 29 10.47 19.15 18.97
C ASN A 29 10.60 20.22 20.07
N GLU A 30 11.85 20.56 20.43
CA GLU A 30 12.15 21.69 21.33
C GLU A 30 11.61 23.03 20.80
N HIS A 31 11.44 23.13 19.48
CA HIS A 31 10.88 24.28 18.79
C HIS A 31 9.90 23.80 17.72
N VAL A 32 8.65 24.25 17.80
CA VAL A 32 7.60 23.95 16.82
C VAL A 32 6.93 25.27 16.44
N GLU A 33 7.05 25.67 15.17
CA GLU A 33 6.43 26.88 14.63
C GLU A 33 5.22 26.51 13.77
N PRO A 34 3.99 26.48 14.32
CA PRO A 34 2.79 26.20 13.54
C PRO A 34 2.46 27.35 12.60
N GLN A 35 2.33 27.02 11.32
CA GLN A 35 1.91 27.90 10.24
C GLN A 35 0.43 27.65 9.94
N TRP A 36 -0.36 28.72 9.86
CA TRP A 36 -1.81 28.63 9.65
C TRP A 36 -2.19 28.68 8.17
N SER A 37 -3.23 27.96 7.77
CA SER A 37 -3.89 28.19 6.49
C SER A 37 -4.59 29.55 6.47
N SER A 38 -4.76 30.13 5.28
CA SER A 38 -5.43 31.42 5.10
C SER A 38 -6.91 31.42 5.48
N ASP A 39 -7.54 30.25 5.52
CA ASP A 39 -8.91 30.04 6.00
C ASP A 39 -9.01 29.72 7.51
N GLY A 40 -7.87 29.58 8.21
CA GLY A 40 -7.81 29.24 9.63
C GLY A 40 -8.26 27.81 9.97
N THR A 41 -8.62 26.97 9.00
CA THR A 41 -9.11 25.61 9.22
C THR A 41 -8.01 24.59 9.50
N ARG A 42 -6.76 24.92 9.16
CA ARG A 42 -5.62 24.02 9.27
C ARG A 42 -4.43 24.74 9.88
N LEU A 43 -3.64 23.99 10.64
CA LEU A 43 -2.27 24.34 10.97
C LEU A 43 -1.32 23.31 10.39
N TRP A 44 -0.11 23.71 10.04
CA TRP A 44 0.96 22.79 9.67
C TRP A 44 2.26 23.13 10.37
N TYR A 45 3.06 22.13 10.68
CA TYR A 45 4.37 22.28 11.30
C TYR A 45 5.30 21.13 10.88
N LEU A 46 6.60 21.33 11.08
CA LEU A 46 7.59 20.28 10.96
C LEU A 46 7.70 19.54 12.30
N TRP A 47 7.50 18.22 12.27
CA TRP A 47 7.63 17.35 13.42
C TRP A 47 8.96 16.62 13.36
N GLN A 48 9.86 16.92 14.29
CA GLN A 48 11.16 16.28 14.39
C GLN A 48 11.01 14.84 14.89
N VAL A 49 11.40 13.89 14.04
CA VAL A 49 11.32 12.44 14.30
C VAL A 49 12.64 11.83 14.75
N ALA A 50 13.76 12.54 14.57
CA ALA A 50 15.06 12.13 15.07
C ALA A 50 16.00 13.31 15.38
N LEU A 51 16.92 13.09 16.32
CA LEU A 51 17.94 14.08 16.73
C LEU A 51 18.95 14.40 15.61
N ASP A 52 18.93 13.64 14.50
CA ASP A 52 19.70 13.90 13.28
C ASP A 52 19.11 15.01 12.40
N GLY A 53 17.98 15.61 12.80
CA GLY A 53 17.32 16.71 12.09
C GLY A 53 16.31 16.27 11.04
N ARG A 54 15.99 14.97 10.93
CA ARG A 54 14.86 14.52 10.11
C ARG A 54 13.53 15.00 10.68
N ASN A 55 12.71 15.57 9.82
CA ASN A 55 11.37 16.04 10.12
C ASN A 55 10.33 15.40 9.20
N GLU A 56 9.15 15.18 9.75
CA GLU A 56 7.92 14.90 9.00
C GLU A 56 7.08 16.18 8.87
N VAL A 57 6.18 16.23 7.89
CA VAL A 57 5.19 17.31 7.78
C VAL A 57 3.92 16.86 8.49
N CYS A 58 3.52 17.59 9.52
CA CYS A 58 2.19 17.46 10.11
C CYS A 58 1.31 18.58 9.55
N VAL A 59 0.16 18.23 8.96
CA VAL A 59 -0.94 19.17 8.70
C VAL A 59 -2.13 18.65 9.47
N VAL A 60 -2.76 19.49 10.28
CA VAL A 60 -3.87 19.10 11.17
C VAL A 60 -5.09 19.96 10.85
N ASP A 61 -6.25 19.34 10.69
CA ASP A 61 -7.53 20.07 10.73
C ASP A 61 -7.82 20.49 12.17
N VAL A 62 -8.00 21.78 12.42
CA VAL A 62 -8.09 22.30 13.81
C VAL A 62 -9.46 22.08 14.45
N HIS A 63 -10.46 21.65 13.67
CA HIS A 63 -11.80 21.35 14.17
C HIS A 63 -11.95 19.88 14.56
N THR A 64 -11.34 18.96 13.79
CA THR A 64 -11.39 17.51 14.07
C THR A 64 -10.17 17.00 14.83
N GLY A 65 -9.04 17.70 14.75
CA GLY A 65 -7.74 17.24 15.27
C GLY A 65 -7.08 16.16 14.39
N GLU A 66 -7.62 15.87 13.21
CA GLU A 66 -7.11 14.82 12.33
C GLU A 66 -5.87 15.27 11.55
N SER A 67 -4.88 14.38 11.43
CA SER A 67 -3.77 14.57 10.48
C SER A 67 -4.28 14.43 9.05
N LEU A 68 -4.05 15.45 8.24
CA LEU A 68 -4.36 15.48 6.82
C LEU A 68 -3.19 14.98 5.95
N VAL A 69 -2.04 14.65 6.56
CA VAL A 69 -0.91 14.01 5.88
C VAL A 69 -0.78 12.55 6.31
N ASP A 70 -0.74 11.67 5.31
CA ASP A 70 -0.35 10.28 5.41
C ASP A 70 1.12 10.16 4.99
N ASN A 71 2.04 10.28 5.96
CA ASN A 71 3.47 10.26 5.71
C ASN A 71 3.95 8.91 5.15
N ASP A 72 3.35 7.80 5.58
CA ASP A 72 3.65 6.45 5.07
C ASP A 72 3.37 6.36 3.57
N ARG A 73 2.23 6.89 3.10
CA ARG A 73 1.91 6.96 1.67
C ARG A 73 2.88 7.84 0.89
N TYR A 74 3.33 8.97 1.44
CA TYR A 74 4.33 9.82 0.81
C TYR A 74 5.70 9.12 0.69
N ILE A 75 6.14 8.44 1.75
CA ILE A 75 7.39 7.66 1.77
C ILE A 75 7.31 6.48 0.79
N ALA A 76 6.19 5.77 0.74
CA ALA A 76 5.97 4.68 -0.22
C ALA A 76 6.02 5.19 -1.67
N TYR A 77 5.38 6.32 -1.98
CA TYR A 77 5.43 6.92 -3.32
C TYR A 77 6.84 7.42 -3.68
N TRP A 78 7.55 8.07 -2.75
CA TRP A 78 8.95 8.45 -2.94
C TRP A 78 9.84 7.23 -3.18
N PHE A 79 9.68 6.17 -2.38
CA PHE A 79 10.45 4.94 -2.51
C PHE A 79 10.23 4.27 -3.86
N TRP A 80 9.00 4.31 -4.39
CA TRP A 80 8.66 3.77 -5.70
C TRP A 80 9.35 4.49 -6.87
N ASN A 81 9.49 5.82 -6.80
CA ASN A 81 9.87 6.65 -7.96
C ASN A 81 11.35 7.09 -7.98
N VAL A 82 12.12 6.87 -6.90
CA VAL A 82 13.50 7.39 -6.78
C VAL A 82 14.55 6.29 -6.97
N ASP A 83 15.58 6.62 -7.75
CA ASP A 83 16.77 5.80 -8.02
C ASP A 83 17.48 5.33 -6.74
N LYS A 84 17.87 4.05 -6.73
CA LYS A 84 18.62 3.40 -5.65
C LYS A 84 19.77 2.58 -6.22
N TRP A 85 20.68 2.14 -5.35
CA TRP A 85 21.81 1.29 -5.71
C TRP A 85 21.41 -0.02 -6.42
N ASN A 86 20.20 -0.54 -6.15
CA ASN A 86 19.64 -1.76 -6.75
C ASN A 86 18.59 -1.50 -7.86
N GLY A 87 18.30 -0.24 -8.20
CA GLY A 87 17.37 0.13 -9.27
C GLY A 87 16.32 1.19 -8.87
N ASN A 88 15.34 1.40 -9.74
CA ASN A 88 14.17 2.26 -9.52
C ASN A 88 12.93 1.44 -9.82
N ILE A 89 11.92 1.42 -8.94
CA ILE A 89 10.76 0.54 -9.12
C ILE A 89 9.91 1.02 -10.30
N HIS A 90 9.72 2.32 -10.44
CA HIS A 90 8.97 2.92 -11.56
C HIS A 90 9.60 2.61 -12.93
N ASP A 91 10.94 2.45 -13.01
CA ASP A 91 11.63 2.12 -14.27
C ASP A 91 11.49 0.63 -14.67
N VAL A 92 11.28 -0.28 -13.70
CA VAL A 92 11.21 -1.73 -13.95
C VAL A 92 9.77 -2.26 -14.01
N VAL A 93 8.84 -1.65 -13.28
CA VAL A 93 7.45 -2.15 -13.21
C VAL A 93 6.75 -2.02 -14.58
N GLY A 94 6.12 -3.11 -15.02
CA GLY A 94 5.52 -3.19 -16.37
C GLY A 94 6.46 -3.67 -17.47
N GLN A 95 7.76 -3.83 -17.20
CA GLN A 95 8.67 -4.56 -18.10
C GLN A 95 8.52 -6.09 -17.92
N PRO A 96 8.93 -6.94 -18.88
CA PRO A 96 8.93 -8.39 -18.70
C PRO A 96 9.74 -8.83 -17.48
N GLY A 97 9.15 -9.55 -16.53
CA GLY A 97 9.82 -9.88 -15.25
C GLY A 97 10.00 -8.71 -14.27
N GLY A 98 9.45 -7.53 -14.58
CA GLY A 98 9.57 -6.32 -13.77
C GLY A 98 8.98 -6.44 -12.37
N PHE A 99 8.01 -7.33 -12.15
CA PHE A 99 7.45 -7.59 -10.82
C PHE A 99 8.41 -8.37 -9.90
N ALA A 100 9.12 -9.37 -10.43
CA ALA A 100 10.19 -10.04 -9.69
C ALA A 100 11.30 -9.04 -9.32
N TYR A 101 11.67 -8.17 -10.26
CA TYR A 101 12.66 -7.12 -10.01
C TYR A 101 12.17 -6.07 -8.99
N THR A 102 10.88 -5.74 -8.99
CA THR A 102 10.25 -4.89 -7.97
C THR A 102 10.41 -5.50 -6.57
N THR A 103 10.13 -6.80 -6.42
CA THR A 103 10.32 -7.51 -5.14
C THR A 103 11.80 -7.55 -4.71
N TYR A 104 12.71 -7.74 -5.68
CA TYR A 104 14.15 -7.65 -5.44
C TYR A 104 14.60 -6.27 -4.93
N ILE A 105 14.07 -5.18 -5.51
CA ILE A 105 14.39 -3.81 -5.06
C ILE A 105 13.89 -3.57 -3.63
N ILE A 106 12.69 -4.08 -3.29
CA ILE A 106 12.06 -3.88 -1.97
C ILE A 106 12.76 -4.68 -0.87
N ASN A 107 12.99 -5.99 -1.06
CA ASN A 107 13.49 -6.86 0.01
C ASN A 107 14.26 -8.11 -0.52
N GLY A 108 14.99 -7.95 -1.63
CA GLY A 108 15.62 -9.06 -2.33
C GLY A 108 16.56 -9.93 -1.49
N GLY A 109 17.22 -9.34 -0.48
CA GLY A 109 18.11 -10.08 0.42
C GLY A 109 17.43 -11.09 1.35
N LEU A 110 16.11 -10.99 1.54
CA LEU A 110 15.32 -11.95 2.33
C LEU A 110 14.34 -12.76 1.48
N GLU A 111 13.89 -12.23 0.35
CA GLU A 111 12.77 -12.78 -0.43
C GLU A 111 13.17 -13.41 -1.78
N CYS A 112 14.35 -13.12 -2.32
CA CYS A 112 14.79 -13.56 -3.64
C CYS A 112 15.97 -14.55 -3.59
N GLY A 113 16.26 -15.17 -4.74
CA GLY A 113 17.31 -16.17 -4.89
C GLY A 113 16.82 -17.62 -4.72
N PRO A 114 17.70 -18.63 -4.85
CA PRO A 114 17.29 -20.03 -4.93
C PRO A 114 16.79 -20.65 -3.61
N ASN A 115 17.07 -20.04 -2.45
CA ASN A 115 16.52 -20.45 -1.17
C ASN A 115 16.43 -19.26 -0.19
N PRO A 116 15.43 -18.38 -0.34
CA PRO A 116 15.29 -17.19 0.50
C PRO A 116 14.78 -17.55 1.89
N ALA A 117 15.15 -16.75 2.89
CA ALA A 117 14.69 -16.89 4.27
C ALA A 117 13.18 -16.59 4.41
N ASN A 118 12.65 -15.66 3.61
CA ASN A 118 11.27 -15.18 3.69
C ASN A 118 10.47 -15.49 2.40
N LYS A 119 10.58 -16.73 1.92
CA LYS A 119 9.93 -17.22 0.68
C LYS A 119 8.39 -17.12 0.65
N GLU A 120 7.72 -17.01 1.79
CA GLU A 120 6.25 -16.85 1.83
C GLU A 120 5.83 -15.39 1.61
N SER A 121 6.69 -14.40 1.92
CA SER A 121 6.38 -12.99 1.68
C SER A 121 6.26 -12.67 0.19
N GLU A 122 7.19 -13.18 -0.63
CA GLU A 122 7.16 -13.00 -2.08
C GLU A 122 5.89 -13.62 -2.71
N LYS A 123 5.47 -14.81 -2.26
CA LYS A 123 4.19 -15.41 -2.69
C LYS A 123 2.99 -14.51 -2.39
N SER A 124 2.97 -13.87 -1.21
CA SER A 124 1.92 -12.91 -0.85
C SER A 124 1.95 -11.67 -1.76
N ARG A 125 3.14 -11.18 -2.15
CA ARG A 125 3.26 -10.09 -3.14
C ARG A 125 2.70 -10.51 -4.50
N ILE A 126 3.09 -11.68 -5.01
CA ILE A 126 2.62 -12.22 -6.30
C ILE A 126 1.10 -12.39 -6.28
N ALA A 127 0.52 -12.99 -5.22
CA ALA A 127 -0.91 -13.20 -5.09
C ALA A 127 -1.70 -11.88 -5.09
N ASN A 128 -1.23 -10.88 -4.35
CA ASN A 128 -1.85 -9.55 -4.35
C ASN A 128 -1.73 -8.85 -5.70
N TYR A 129 -0.58 -8.93 -6.36
CA TYR A 129 -0.37 -8.33 -7.68
C TYR A 129 -1.27 -8.94 -8.76
N ILE A 130 -1.39 -10.27 -8.80
CA ILE A 130 -2.34 -10.98 -9.68
C ILE A 130 -3.78 -10.54 -9.37
N LYS A 131 -4.15 -10.42 -8.08
CA LYS A 131 -5.48 -9.95 -7.68
C LYS A 131 -5.77 -8.53 -8.21
N PHE A 132 -4.84 -7.59 -8.06
CA PHE A 132 -5.02 -6.22 -8.55
C PHE A 132 -5.01 -6.14 -10.08
N ALA A 133 -4.16 -6.91 -10.77
CA ALA A 133 -4.16 -7.00 -12.23
C ALA A 133 -5.52 -7.48 -12.76
N ASN A 134 -6.06 -8.56 -12.17
CA ASN A 134 -7.39 -9.08 -12.51
C ASN A 134 -8.52 -8.06 -12.25
N LEU A 135 -8.48 -7.33 -11.12
CA LEU A 135 -9.46 -6.29 -10.81
C LEU A 135 -9.42 -5.11 -11.80
N LEU A 136 -8.25 -4.80 -12.35
CA LEU A 136 -8.05 -3.76 -13.35
C LEU A 136 -8.23 -4.24 -14.79
N GLY A 137 -8.51 -5.53 -15.01
CA GLY A 137 -8.67 -6.12 -16.34
C GLY A 137 -7.38 -6.19 -17.17
N VAL A 138 -6.21 -6.16 -16.52
CA VAL A 138 -4.89 -6.21 -17.18
C VAL A 138 -4.20 -7.55 -16.90
N ALA A 139 -3.35 -8.00 -17.83
CA ALA A 139 -2.50 -9.16 -17.57
C ALA A 139 -1.41 -8.78 -16.54
N PRO A 140 -1.12 -9.61 -15.52
CA PRO A 140 -0.01 -9.37 -14.60
C PRO A 140 1.36 -9.53 -15.27
N GLY A 141 1.44 -10.21 -16.42
CA GLY A 141 2.67 -10.50 -17.13
C GLY A 141 3.42 -11.72 -16.60
N ASP A 142 4.55 -12.02 -17.23
CA ASP A 142 5.36 -13.21 -16.97
C ASP A 142 6.52 -12.96 -16.00
N ASN A 143 7.12 -14.05 -15.52
CA ASN A 143 8.31 -14.05 -14.65
C ASN A 143 8.10 -13.25 -13.36
N LEU A 144 6.98 -13.49 -12.66
CA LEU A 144 6.60 -12.77 -11.44
C LEU A 144 7.47 -13.11 -10.20
N SER A 145 8.20 -14.23 -10.21
CA SER A 145 9.00 -14.67 -9.07
C SER A 145 10.50 -14.37 -9.24
N CYS A 146 11.09 -13.85 -8.16
CA CYS A 146 12.53 -13.68 -7.97
C CYS A 146 13.17 -14.86 -7.19
N GLN A 147 12.42 -15.90 -6.82
CA GLN A 147 12.95 -17.12 -6.18
C GLN A 147 13.64 -18.06 -7.18
N THR A 148 14.61 -17.54 -7.91
CA THR A 148 15.36 -18.26 -8.94
C THR A 148 16.86 -17.99 -8.82
N SER A 149 17.68 -18.77 -9.50
CA SER A 149 19.13 -18.51 -9.62
C SER A 149 19.49 -17.25 -10.42
N ALA A 150 18.52 -16.55 -11.00
CA ALA A 150 18.74 -15.28 -11.68
C ALA A 150 18.82 -14.07 -10.72
N PHE A 151 18.54 -14.27 -9.42
CA PHE A 151 18.59 -13.23 -8.39
C PHE A 151 19.63 -13.57 -7.30
N PRO A 152 20.45 -12.59 -6.84
CA PRO A 152 20.53 -11.22 -7.35
C PRO A 152 21.07 -11.17 -8.80
N PRO A 153 20.58 -10.23 -9.62
CA PRO A 153 21.01 -10.08 -11.01
C PRO A 153 22.46 -9.56 -11.06
N SER A 154 23.26 -10.11 -11.98
CA SER A 154 24.68 -9.72 -12.14
C SER A 154 24.86 -8.36 -12.81
N THR A 155 23.83 -7.84 -13.49
CA THR A 155 23.78 -6.49 -14.06
C THR A 155 22.58 -5.73 -13.48
N PRO A 156 22.70 -4.42 -13.19
CA PRO A 156 21.55 -3.57 -12.91
C PRO A 156 20.54 -3.62 -14.06
N TRP A 157 19.25 -3.47 -13.77
CA TRP A 157 18.22 -3.41 -14.80
C TRP A 157 18.55 -2.31 -15.82
N PRO A 158 18.50 -2.60 -17.13
CA PRO A 158 18.77 -1.58 -18.14
C PRO A 158 17.69 -0.49 -18.05
N LYS A 159 18.10 0.73 -17.67
CA LYS A 159 17.21 1.89 -17.78
C LYS A 159 16.78 2.02 -19.25
N PRO A 160 15.47 2.14 -19.55
CA PRO A 160 15.02 2.45 -20.90
C PRO A 160 15.68 3.76 -21.35
N VAL A 161 16.50 3.70 -22.40
CA VAL A 161 17.01 4.93 -23.02
C VAL A 161 15.80 5.63 -23.62
N THR A 162 15.43 6.79 -23.06
CA THR A 162 14.37 7.64 -23.59
C THR A 162 14.84 8.30 -24.88
N THR A 163 14.95 7.52 -25.95
CA THR A 163 15.03 8.02 -27.31
C THR A 163 13.74 8.78 -27.58
N LYS A 164 13.83 10.11 -27.75
CA LYS A 164 12.69 10.96 -28.11
C LYS A 164 12.28 10.69 -29.56
N THR A 165 11.69 9.54 -29.82
CA THR A 165 11.05 9.22 -31.09
C THR A 165 9.72 9.96 -31.15
N PRO A 166 9.50 10.87 -32.12
CA PRO A 166 8.19 11.49 -32.32
C PRO A 166 7.13 10.43 -32.60
N PRO A 167 5.85 10.65 -32.23
CA PRO A 167 4.78 9.70 -32.53
C PRO A 167 4.68 9.49 -34.04
N SER A 168 4.96 8.27 -34.49
CA SER A 168 4.86 7.88 -35.89
C SER A 168 3.41 8.01 -36.36
N THR A 169 3.18 8.75 -37.44
CA THR A 169 1.86 8.96 -38.02
C THR A 169 1.26 7.64 -38.51
N SER A 170 0.16 7.23 -37.89
CA SER A 170 -0.63 6.08 -38.33
C SER A 170 -1.18 6.31 -39.74
N PRO A 171 -1.12 5.33 -40.66
CA PRO A 171 -1.60 5.49 -42.03
C PRO A 171 -3.14 5.50 -42.08
N THR A 172 -3.72 6.67 -42.36
CA THR A 172 -5.15 6.85 -42.61
C THR A 172 -5.61 5.99 -43.79
N THR A 173 -6.40 4.95 -43.52
CA THR A 173 -7.13 4.21 -44.56
C THR A 173 -8.47 4.88 -44.83
N THR A 174 -8.52 5.67 -45.90
CA THR A 174 -9.75 6.29 -46.41
C THR A 174 -10.78 5.22 -46.78
N LYS A 175 -11.89 5.12 -46.03
CA LYS A 175 -13.04 4.30 -46.43
C LYS A 175 -13.97 5.12 -47.34
N THR A 176 -13.92 4.82 -48.63
CA THR A 176 -14.90 5.28 -49.61
C THR A 176 -16.29 4.72 -49.27
N VAL A 177 -17.29 5.60 -49.22
CA VAL A 177 -18.69 5.22 -49.04
C VAL A 177 -19.26 4.76 -50.39
N THR A 178 -19.77 3.53 -50.45
CA THR A 178 -20.60 3.05 -51.57
C THR A 178 -21.85 2.40 -51.03
N THR A 179 -22.99 2.91 -51.48
CA THR A 179 -24.35 2.55 -51.02
C THR A 179 -24.84 1.23 -51.63
N SER A 180 -25.48 0.37 -50.83
CA SER A 180 -26.41 -0.65 -51.34
C SER A 180 -27.52 -0.97 -50.33
N THR A 181 -28.74 -1.13 -50.85
CA THR A 181 -30.02 -1.32 -50.14
C THR A 181 -30.27 -2.81 -49.78
N PRO A 182 -31.21 -3.15 -48.88
CA PRO A 182 -31.26 -4.47 -48.23
C PRO A 182 -32.07 -5.51 -49.02
N THR A 183 -31.90 -6.79 -48.68
CA THR A 183 -32.81 -7.87 -49.09
C THR A 183 -32.94 -8.92 -47.99
N THR A 184 -34.16 -9.42 -47.81
CA THR A 184 -34.59 -10.24 -46.66
C THR A 184 -34.82 -11.70 -47.07
N THR A 185 -34.32 -12.66 -46.29
CA THR A 185 -34.86 -14.04 -46.22
C THR A 185 -34.62 -14.66 -44.83
N LYS A 186 -35.42 -15.67 -44.46
CA LYS A 186 -35.70 -16.12 -43.07
C LYS A 186 -35.36 -17.65 -42.88
N PRO A 187 -35.70 -18.31 -41.76
CA PRO A 187 -34.83 -18.82 -40.67
C PRO A 187 -34.60 -20.37 -40.65
N ILE A 188 -33.84 -20.94 -39.67
CA ILE A 188 -33.81 -22.35 -39.12
C ILE A 188 -32.38 -22.67 -38.56
N VAL A 189 -32.07 -23.23 -37.36
CA VAL A 189 -32.76 -23.48 -36.05
C VAL A 189 -31.72 -23.33 -34.89
N THR A 190 -32.18 -23.30 -33.63
CA THR A 190 -31.42 -23.40 -32.36
C THR A 190 -31.04 -24.85 -31.98
N PRO A 191 -29.99 -25.05 -31.15
CA PRO A 191 -30.15 -25.88 -29.94
C PRO A 191 -29.65 -25.21 -28.63
N ALA A 192 -30.10 -25.76 -27.50
CA ALA A 192 -30.03 -25.18 -26.15
C ALA A 192 -28.70 -25.45 -25.40
N PRO A 193 -28.39 -24.72 -24.29
CA PRO A 193 -27.15 -24.90 -23.54
C PRO A 193 -27.18 -26.08 -22.55
N THR A 194 -26.08 -26.82 -22.45
CA THR A 194 -25.92 -27.93 -21.49
C THR A 194 -25.29 -27.45 -20.18
N THR A 195 -25.94 -27.71 -19.06
CA THR A 195 -25.44 -27.40 -17.71
C THR A 195 -24.49 -28.49 -17.21
N THR A 196 -23.29 -28.12 -16.74
CA THR A 196 -22.37 -29.04 -16.03
C THR A 196 -22.07 -28.56 -14.62
N LYS A 197 -22.00 -29.52 -13.70
CA LYS A 197 -21.95 -29.35 -12.23
C LYS A 197 -20.49 -29.20 -11.74
N PRO A 198 -20.21 -28.41 -10.68
CA PRO A 198 -18.85 -28.30 -10.13
C PRO A 198 -18.32 -29.62 -9.57
N ILE A 199 -17.03 -29.89 -9.81
CA ILE A 199 -16.28 -31.03 -9.26
C ILE A 199 -15.74 -30.64 -7.87
N VAL A 200 -15.80 -31.57 -6.92
CA VAL A 200 -15.30 -31.42 -5.55
C VAL A 200 -14.09 -32.32 -5.35
N THR A 201 -12.96 -31.77 -4.91
CA THR A 201 -11.72 -32.51 -4.60
C THR A 201 -11.10 -31.93 -3.31
N PRO A 202 -10.60 -32.74 -2.35
CA PRO A 202 -10.39 -32.30 -0.97
C PRO A 202 -9.04 -31.63 -0.67
N ALA A 203 -8.98 -30.95 0.47
CA ALA A 203 -7.81 -30.23 0.97
C ALA A 203 -6.75 -31.14 1.64
N PRO A 204 -5.45 -30.76 1.59
CA PRO A 204 -4.40 -31.41 2.37
C PRO A 204 -4.29 -30.82 3.80
N THR A 205 -4.03 -31.70 4.77
CA THR A 205 -3.89 -31.35 6.19
C THR A 205 -2.42 -31.27 6.61
N THR A 206 -1.92 -30.12 7.09
CA THR A 206 -0.80 -30.11 8.06
C THR A 206 -0.62 -28.83 8.89
N THR A 207 -0.60 -29.04 10.22
CA THR A 207 0.19 -28.36 11.28
C THR A 207 0.46 -26.85 11.28
N LYS A 208 -0.02 -26.21 12.36
CA LYS A 208 0.15 -24.80 12.75
C LYS A 208 1.42 -24.58 13.61
N PRO A 209 2.27 -23.58 13.29
CA PRO A 209 3.27 -23.06 14.23
C PRO A 209 2.63 -22.21 15.33
N ILE A 210 3.14 -22.34 16.56
CA ILE A 210 2.72 -21.54 17.72
C ILE A 210 3.37 -20.15 17.66
N VAL A 211 2.60 -19.10 17.86
CA VAL A 211 3.11 -17.73 18.07
C VAL A 211 2.38 -17.09 19.26
N THR A 212 3.17 -16.55 20.19
CA THR A 212 2.72 -15.89 21.43
C THR A 212 2.14 -14.50 21.13
N PRO A 213 1.06 -14.05 21.82
CA PRO A 213 0.34 -12.84 21.40
C PRO A 213 0.94 -11.54 21.95
N THR A 214 0.99 -10.51 21.10
CA THR A 214 1.13 -9.10 21.53
C THR A 214 -0.26 -8.52 21.83
N THR A 215 -0.35 -7.73 22.90
CA THR A 215 -1.59 -7.38 23.60
C THR A 215 -2.59 -6.53 22.79
N THR A 216 -3.85 -6.96 22.77
CA THR A 216 -5.00 -6.28 22.15
C THR A 216 -5.77 -5.42 23.18
N PRO A 217 -6.27 -4.22 22.83
CA PRO A 217 -7.25 -3.50 23.66
C PRO A 217 -8.66 -4.15 23.59
N PRO A 218 -9.53 -3.94 24.59
CA PRO A 218 -10.82 -4.61 24.69
C PRO A 218 -11.87 -4.14 23.65
N PRO A 219 -12.92 -4.94 23.39
CA PRO A 219 -13.69 -4.83 22.15
C PRO A 219 -14.82 -3.79 22.21
N SER A 220 -14.76 -2.78 21.34
CA SER A 220 -15.95 -2.18 20.74
C SER A 220 -16.28 -2.94 19.44
N ASN A 221 -17.56 -2.98 19.04
CA ASN A 221 -18.14 -3.87 18.02
C ASN A 221 -17.40 -3.89 16.65
N GLN A 222 -16.29 -4.63 16.56
CA GLN A 222 -15.36 -4.63 15.43
C GLN A 222 -15.99 -5.02 14.09
N CYS A 223 -17.14 -5.70 14.13
CA CYS A 223 -17.84 -6.21 12.96
C CYS A 223 -18.86 -5.25 12.34
N ASN A 224 -19.19 -4.13 13.00
CA ASN A 224 -20.19 -3.17 12.53
C ASN A 224 -21.52 -3.81 12.07
N GLY A 225 -21.97 -4.86 12.76
CA GLY A 225 -23.19 -5.62 12.44
C GLY A 225 -23.07 -6.67 11.33
N ASN A 226 -21.91 -6.77 10.65
CA ASN A 226 -21.66 -7.82 9.65
C ASN A 226 -21.54 -9.21 10.29
N ARG A 227 -21.86 -10.25 9.51
CA ARG A 227 -21.86 -11.67 9.91
C ARG A 227 -21.47 -12.56 8.73
N ASN A 228 -20.89 -13.73 9.02
CA ASN A 228 -20.32 -14.69 8.07
C ASN A 228 -19.41 -14.06 6.99
N VAL A 229 -18.62 -13.04 7.35
CA VAL A 229 -17.70 -12.35 6.43
C VAL A 229 -16.37 -12.00 7.10
N CYS A 230 -15.35 -11.83 6.26
CA CYS A 230 -14.13 -11.16 6.66
C CYS A 230 -14.34 -9.64 6.62
N PHE A 231 -14.00 -8.94 7.70
CA PHE A 231 -14.20 -7.50 7.82
C PHE A 231 -12.90 -6.81 8.22
N TRP A 232 -12.67 -5.59 7.70
CA TRP A 232 -11.52 -4.75 8.04
C TRP A 232 -11.99 -3.55 8.88
N PRO A 233 -11.79 -3.56 10.22
CA PRO A 233 -12.35 -2.53 11.11
C PRO A 233 -11.86 -1.11 10.83
N LEU A 234 -10.64 -0.94 10.31
CA LEU A 234 -10.03 0.36 10.04
C LEU A 234 -10.71 1.11 8.89
N THR A 235 -11.13 0.40 7.84
CA THR A 235 -11.72 0.98 6.62
C THR A 235 -13.21 0.66 6.47
N GLN A 236 -13.77 -0.10 7.41
CA GLN A 236 -15.14 -0.63 7.42
C GLN A 236 -15.50 -1.46 6.17
N GLN A 237 -14.53 -2.17 5.59
CA GLN A 237 -14.72 -2.95 4.37
C GLN A 237 -15.04 -4.42 4.62
N VAL A 238 -15.98 -4.97 3.85
CA VAL A 238 -16.23 -6.42 3.73
C VAL A 238 -15.30 -6.99 2.66
N LEU A 239 -14.50 -7.99 3.04
CA LEU A 239 -13.50 -8.62 2.19
C LEU A 239 -13.98 -10.01 1.72
N PRO A 240 -13.81 -10.36 0.43
CA PRO A 240 -14.26 -11.63 -0.14
C PRO A 240 -13.27 -12.77 0.18
N TYR A 241 -13.02 -13.01 1.47
CA TYR A 241 -12.12 -14.04 1.99
C TYR A 241 -12.90 -15.07 2.81
N ALA A 242 -12.49 -16.33 2.76
CA ALA A 242 -13.02 -17.35 3.66
C ALA A 242 -12.49 -17.14 5.09
N LYS A 243 -13.12 -17.79 6.09
CA LYS A 243 -12.72 -17.67 7.52
C LYS A 243 -11.25 -18.02 7.76
N SER A 244 -10.75 -19.06 7.08
CA SER A 244 -9.34 -19.46 7.12
C SER A 244 -8.40 -18.34 6.70
N ASP A 245 -8.72 -17.69 5.58
CA ASP A 245 -7.83 -16.74 4.91
C ASP A 245 -7.90 -15.37 5.59
N CYS A 246 -9.08 -15.01 6.10
CA CYS A 246 -9.27 -13.84 6.93
C CYS A 246 -8.36 -13.85 8.16
N GLN A 247 -8.24 -15.02 8.82
CA GLN A 247 -7.45 -15.22 10.03
C GLN A 247 -5.93 -15.26 9.79
N LEU A 248 -5.46 -15.21 8.53
CA LEU A 248 -4.04 -15.09 8.21
C LEU A 248 -3.52 -13.64 8.39
N PHE A 249 -4.41 -12.65 8.48
CA PHE A 249 -4.05 -11.24 8.55
C PHE A 249 -4.46 -10.64 9.90
N PRO A 250 -3.53 -10.11 10.72
CA PRO A 250 -3.83 -9.60 12.06
C PRO A 250 -4.66 -8.30 12.05
N SER A 251 -4.84 -7.66 10.89
CA SER A 251 -5.63 -6.46 10.67
C SER A 251 -7.10 -6.74 10.30
N PHE A 252 -7.47 -8.00 10.03
CA PHE A 252 -8.84 -8.38 9.66
C PHE A 252 -9.50 -9.17 10.79
N VAL A 253 -10.83 -9.09 10.84
CA VAL A 253 -11.67 -9.75 11.83
C VAL A 253 -12.67 -10.61 11.08
N TRP A 254 -12.73 -11.90 11.39
CA TRP A 254 -13.85 -12.71 10.94
C TRP A 254 -15.06 -12.46 11.83
N CYS A 255 -16.17 -12.09 11.21
CA CYS A 255 -17.42 -11.80 11.87
C CYS A 255 -18.38 -12.98 11.70
N ASP A 256 -18.83 -13.57 12.81
CA ASP A 256 -19.71 -14.75 12.85
C ASP A 256 -21.22 -14.41 12.78
#